data_AF-A0A8S2ENG9-F1
#
_entry.id   AF-A0A8S2ENG9-F1
#
_cell.length_a   1.000
_cell.length_b   1.000
_cell.length_c   1.000
_cell.angle_alpha   90.00
_cell.angle_beta   90.00
_cell.angle_gamma   90.00
#
_symmetry.space_group_name_H-M   'P 1'
#
loop_
_entity.id
_entity.type
_entity.pdbx_description
1 polymer ?
#
loop_
_entity_poly.entity_id
_entity_poly.type
_entity_poly.pdbx_seq_one_letter_code
_entity_poly.pdbx_strand_id
1 'polypeptide(L)'
;IGQWYQKVFSYLKQFPRYLIPPYFDAIISGTYTVLIQHAWKLMTPFIQEGSSFIRALAMGSVQLCGHVRNARLPLLSPNLTEPKPSVEFDEQLKIKFHPQCPSLSSGLPNFTVGIWRNWGRDTFIALRGLLLLTGRYVEARYLILAYGQCLRHGLIPNFLGDGSIARYNARDVIWWWLYSISEYTRTVPQGHLILKDVVARLYPTDDSEMQPVDGKHDQPLYEIIQESLVKHVECLSFRERNAGTQIDDVMNDHGFNNHIGIQSET
;
A
#
# COMPACT_ATOMS: atom_id res chain seq x y z
N ILE A 1 0.88 21.25 -14.24
CA ILE A 1 1.56 20.76 -15.46
C ILE A 1 0.61 20.63 -16.68
N GLY A 2 -0.57 20.04 -16.55
CA GLY A 2 -1.51 19.88 -17.68
C GLY A 2 -1.88 21.21 -18.37
N GLN A 3 -2.18 22.26 -17.59
CA GLN A 3 -2.44 23.61 -18.13
C GLN A 3 -1.22 24.18 -18.88
N TRP A 4 -0.01 23.90 -18.40
CA TRP A 4 1.21 24.34 -19.07
C TRP A 4 1.38 23.62 -20.41
N TYR A 5 1.20 22.30 -20.46
CA TYR A 5 1.19 21.54 -21.72
C TYR A 5 0.12 22.05 -22.69
N GLN A 6 -1.09 22.31 -22.22
CA GLN A 6 -2.17 22.85 -23.05
C GLN A 6 -1.77 24.17 -23.72
N LYS A 7 -1.13 25.08 -22.96
CA LYS A 7 -0.65 26.36 -23.49
C LYS A 7 0.53 26.20 -24.44
N VAL A 8 1.53 25.38 -24.11
CA VAL A 8 2.71 25.19 -24.97
C VAL A 8 2.31 24.51 -26.29
N PHE A 9 1.45 23.49 -26.23
CA PHE A 9 0.99 22.80 -27.43
C PHE A 9 -0.01 23.61 -28.26
N SER A 10 -0.68 24.63 -27.70
CA SER A 10 -1.49 25.54 -28.53
C SER A 10 -0.62 26.43 -29.43
N TYR A 11 0.59 26.78 -28.99
CA TYR A 11 1.57 27.47 -29.83
C TYR A 11 2.23 26.52 -30.84
N LEU A 12 2.63 25.32 -30.40
CA LEU A 12 3.28 24.34 -31.29
C LEU A 12 2.41 23.97 -32.50
N LYS A 13 1.09 23.88 -32.31
CA LYS A 13 0.13 23.60 -33.39
C LYS A 13 0.15 24.63 -34.53
N GLN A 14 0.69 25.83 -34.31
CA GLN A 14 0.78 26.90 -35.31
C GLN A 14 2.05 26.79 -36.17
N PHE A 15 2.98 25.89 -35.83
CA PHE A 15 4.24 25.74 -36.54
C PHE A 15 4.05 24.94 -37.84
N PRO A 16 4.94 25.12 -38.84
CA PRO A 16 5.00 24.23 -40.00
C PRO A 16 5.08 22.75 -39.60
N ARG A 17 4.34 21.88 -40.30
CA ARG A 17 4.18 20.45 -39.92
C ARG A 17 5.50 19.71 -39.70
N TYR A 18 6.54 20.02 -40.47
CA TYR A 18 7.84 19.38 -40.37
C TYR A 18 8.63 19.78 -39.12
N LEU A 19 8.28 20.91 -38.47
CA LEU A 19 8.88 21.33 -37.20
C LEU A 19 8.15 20.74 -35.99
N ILE A 20 6.91 20.27 -36.13
CA ILE A 20 6.13 19.78 -35.00
C ILE A 20 6.83 18.60 -34.27
N PRO A 21 7.32 17.54 -34.95
CA PRO A 21 7.96 16.42 -34.26
C PRO A 21 9.18 16.79 -33.40
N PRO A 22 10.21 17.53 -33.89
CA PRO A 22 11.38 17.84 -33.07
C PRO A 22 11.06 18.78 -31.90
N TYR A 23 10.16 19.76 -32.07
CA TYR A 23 9.77 20.63 -30.94
C TYR A 23 8.90 19.89 -29.93
N PHE A 24 8.03 18.97 -30.38
CA PHE A 24 7.28 18.10 -29.48
C PHE A 24 8.23 17.28 -28.60
N ASP A 25 9.24 16.65 -29.19
CA ASP A 25 10.26 15.91 -28.44
C ASP A 25 10.99 16.81 -27.43
N ALA A 26 11.46 17.98 -27.85
CA ALA A 26 12.15 18.92 -26.96
C ALA A 26 11.27 19.32 -25.74
N ILE A 27 9.97 19.56 -25.96
CA ILE A 27 9.02 19.89 -24.89
C ILE A 27 8.83 18.71 -23.93
N ILE A 28 8.59 17.51 -24.46
CA ILE A 28 8.34 16.32 -23.64
C ILE A 28 9.61 15.92 -22.88
N SER A 29 10.74 15.82 -23.56
CA SER A 29 12.04 15.44 -22.99
C SER A 29 12.53 16.45 -21.95
N GLY A 30 12.36 17.75 -22.22
CA GLY A 30 12.66 18.81 -21.25
C GLY A 30 11.78 18.71 -20.00
N THR A 31 10.48 18.51 -20.17
CA THR A 31 9.56 18.37 -19.04
C THR A 31 9.82 17.10 -18.24
N TYR A 32 10.06 15.97 -18.90
CA TYR A 32 10.42 14.70 -18.28
C TYR A 32 11.66 14.85 -17.41
N THR A 33 12.71 15.50 -17.94
CA THR A 33 13.95 15.74 -17.19
C THR A 33 13.70 16.55 -15.92
N VAL A 34 12.91 17.63 -16.03
CA VAL A 34 12.56 18.47 -14.87
C VAL A 34 11.75 17.68 -13.83
N LEU A 35 10.78 16.88 -14.26
CA LEU A 35 9.94 16.07 -13.37
C LEU A 35 10.74 15.01 -12.63
N ILE A 36 11.61 14.28 -13.34
CA ILE A 36 12.46 13.25 -12.73
C ILE A 36 13.43 13.87 -11.73
N GLN A 37 14.07 14.99 -12.08
CA GLN A 37 14.94 15.72 -11.14
C GLN A 37 14.17 16.21 -9.92
N HIS A 38 12.93 16.67 -10.10
CA HIS A 38 12.08 17.08 -8.99
C HIS A 38 11.71 15.89 -8.09
N ALA A 39 11.35 14.74 -8.67
CA ALA A 39 11.05 13.53 -7.92
C ALA A 39 12.23 13.09 -7.05
N TRP A 40 13.46 13.05 -7.58
CA TRP A 40 14.65 12.72 -6.79
C TRP A 40 14.93 13.71 -5.67
N LYS A 41 14.71 15.02 -5.90
CA LYS A 41 14.87 16.06 -4.86
C LYS A 41 13.93 15.89 -3.67
N LEU A 42 12.78 15.23 -3.87
CA LEU A 42 11.83 14.93 -2.79
C LEU A 42 12.18 13.65 -2.02
N MET A 43 13.11 12.84 -2.52
CA MET A 43 13.54 11.60 -1.89
C MET A 43 14.67 11.82 -0.88
N THR A 44 15.10 10.77 -0.17
CA THR A 44 16.18 10.84 0.82
C THR A 44 17.54 11.23 0.21
N PRO A 45 18.51 11.68 1.02
CA PRO A 45 19.89 11.92 0.57
C PRO A 45 20.53 10.72 -0.12
N PHE A 46 20.23 9.50 0.36
CA PHE A 46 20.69 8.25 -0.26
C PHE A 46 20.32 8.15 -1.76
N ILE A 47 19.13 8.64 -2.14
CA ILE A 47 18.71 8.68 -3.54
C ILE A 47 19.29 9.89 -4.26
N GLN A 48 19.27 11.07 -3.63
CA GLN A 48 19.75 12.32 -4.23
C GLN A 48 21.22 12.25 -4.64
N GLU A 49 22.05 11.70 -3.76
CA GLU A 49 23.51 11.54 -3.94
C GLU A 49 23.86 10.20 -4.62
N GLY A 50 22.84 9.36 -4.88
CA GLY A 50 23.00 8.06 -5.48
C GLY A 50 23.40 8.10 -6.96
N SER A 51 23.96 6.97 -7.41
CA SER A 51 24.27 6.76 -8.83
C SER A 51 23.02 6.85 -9.71
N SER A 52 23.21 6.99 -11.03
CA SER A 52 22.10 6.93 -11.99
C SER A 52 21.28 5.65 -11.85
N PHE A 53 21.92 4.53 -11.49
CA PHE A 53 21.25 3.25 -11.24
C PHE A 53 20.35 3.29 -10.00
N ILE A 54 20.83 3.81 -8.87
CA ILE A 54 20.01 3.97 -7.65
C ILE A 54 18.81 4.86 -7.92
N ARG A 55 19.04 5.99 -8.60
CA ARG A 55 17.99 6.93 -8.98
C ARG A 55 16.97 6.33 -9.95
N ALA A 56 17.41 5.46 -10.86
CA ALA A 56 16.52 4.72 -11.76
C ALA A 56 15.66 3.71 -10.99
N LEU A 57 16.26 2.95 -10.06
CA LEU A 57 15.51 2.02 -9.19
C LEU A 57 14.48 2.75 -8.31
N ALA A 58 14.85 3.92 -7.78
CA ALA A 58 13.96 4.72 -6.94
C ALA A 58 12.68 5.16 -7.67
N MET A 59 12.74 5.34 -8.99
CA MET A 59 11.56 5.67 -9.79
C MET A 59 10.51 4.54 -9.80
N GLY A 60 10.89 3.30 -9.48
CA GLY A 60 9.93 2.22 -9.23
C GLY A 60 8.93 2.56 -8.12
N SER A 61 9.34 3.35 -7.13
CA SER A 61 8.44 3.87 -6.09
C SER A 61 7.31 4.71 -6.66
N VAL A 62 7.64 5.62 -7.58
CA VAL A 62 6.67 6.52 -8.22
C VAL A 62 5.78 5.77 -9.20
N GLN A 63 6.32 4.75 -9.87
CA GLN A 63 5.57 3.92 -10.81
C GLN A 63 4.55 3.01 -10.11
N LEU A 64 4.94 2.40 -8.99
CA LEU A 64 4.15 1.35 -8.35
C LEU A 64 3.25 1.86 -7.22
N CYS A 65 3.62 2.94 -6.52
CA CYS A 65 2.85 3.49 -5.40
C CYS A 65 2.15 4.79 -5.77
N GLY A 66 0.82 4.77 -5.74
CA GLY A 66 -0.03 5.91 -6.05
C GLY A 66 -1.50 5.65 -5.75
N HIS A 67 -2.32 6.68 -5.93
CA HIS A 67 -3.76 6.61 -5.75
C HIS A 67 -4.43 5.98 -6.97
N VAL A 68 -5.23 4.93 -6.75
CA VAL A 68 -5.97 4.26 -7.81
C VAL A 68 -7.43 4.11 -7.38
N ARG A 69 -8.34 4.78 -8.10
CA ARG A 69 -9.75 4.94 -7.73
C ARG A 69 -10.49 3.63 -7.49
N ASN A 70 -10.16 2.59 -8.27
CA ASN A 70 -10.80 1.27 -8.21
C ASN A 70 -9.95 0.21 -7.51
N ALA A 71 -8.88 0.60 -6.80
CA ALA A 71 -8.00 -0.33 -6.10
C ALA A 71 -7.58 0.25 -4.75
N ARG A 72 -8.59 0.44 -3.90
CA ARG A 72 -8.48 1.15 -2.62
C ARG A 72 -7.98 0.21 -1.53
N LEU A 73 -7.31 0.81 -0.55
CA LEU A 73 -7.09 0.21 0.75
C LEU A 73 -8.31 0.50 1.66
N PRO A 74 -8.50 -0.28 2.73
CA PRO A 74 -9.40 0.08 3.82
C PRO A 74 -9.23 1.54 4.26
N LEU A 75 -10.33 2.20 4.61
CA LEU A 75 -10.28 3.52 5.21
C LEU A 75 -9.54 3.42 6.55
N LEU A 76 -8.61 4.34 6.81
CA LEU A 76 -7.94 4.39 8.11
C LEU A 76 -8.87 4.98 9.17
N SER A 77 -8.57 4.72 10.44
CA SER A 77 -9.34 5.25 11.57
C SER A 77 -9.48 6.78 11.51
N PRO A 78 -10.66 7.34 11.83
CA PRO A 78 -10.83 8.79 11.96
C PRO A 78 -9.99 9.39 13.11
N ASN A 79 -9.62 8.56 14.09
CA ASN A 79 -8.83 8.94 15.28
C ASN A 79 -7.32 8.83 15.05
N LEU A 80 -6.89 8.54 13.82
CA LEU A 80 -5.47 8.43 13.47
C LEU A 80 -4.72 9.73 13.76
N THR A 81 -3.48 9.63 14.27
CA THR A 81 -2.62 10.81 14.46
C THR A 81 -2.19 11.37 13.10
N GLU A 82 -1.94 12.68 13.05
CA GLU A 82 -1.48 13.35 11.82
C GLU A 82 -0.12 12.79 11.35
N PRO A 83 0.15 12.74 10.02
CA PRO A 83 -0.75 13.17 8.94
C PRO A 83 -1.88 12.15 8.67
N LYS A 84 -3.07 12.66 8.33
CA LYS A 84 -4.20 11.88 7.83
C LYS A 84 -4.21 11.79 6.29
N PRO A 85 -4.79 10.73 5.70
CA PRO A 85 -4.95 10.63 4.26
C PRO A 85 -5.74 11.82 3.69
N SER A 86 -5.31 12.34 2.55
CA SER A 86 -5.95 13.49 1.91
C SER A 86 -7.37 13.15 1.43
N VAL A 87 -8.26 14.12 1.60
CA VAL A 87 -9.65 14.06 1.12
C VAL A 87 -9.75 14.92 -0.15
N GLU A 88 -10.03 14.29 -1.29
CA GLU A 88 -10.33 15.03 -2.51
C GLU A 88 -11.73 15.63 -2.44
N PHE A 89 -11.86 16.90 -2.84
CA PHE A 89 -13.13 17.59 -2.99
C PHE A 89 -13.35 17.93 -4.46
N ASP A 90 -14.47 17.47 -5.02
CA ASP A 90 -14.91 17.90 -6.34
C ASP A 90 -15.68 19.21 -6.21
N GLU A 91 -15.06 20.32 -6.60
CA GLU A 91 -15.70 21.64 -6.58
C GLU A 91 -16.90 21.74 -7.55
N GLN A 92 -16.87 21.00 -8.67
CA GLN A 92 -17.93 21.06 -9.69
C GLN A 92 -19.16 20.28 -9.25
N LEU A 93 -18.96 19.10 -8.67
CA LEU A 93 -20.03 18.23 -8.17
C LEU A 93 -20.43 18.55 -6.72
N LYS A 94 -19.64 19.36 -6.00
CA LYS A 94 -19.77 19.62 -4.56
C LYS A 94 -19.76 18.34 -3.71
N ILE A 95 -19.01 17.33 -4.13
CA ILE A 95 -18.91 16.03 -3.45
C ILE A 95 -17.53 15.92 -2.78
N LYS A 96 -17.50 15.54 -1.49
CA LYS A 96 -16.28 15.08 -0.83
C LYS A 96 -16.10 13.59 -1.09
N PHE A 97 -14.96 13.22 -1.66
CA PHE A 97 -14.59 11.81 -1.78
C PHE A 97 -14.12 11.26 -0.44
N HIS A 98 -14.14 9.94 -0.27
CA HIS A 98 -13.53 9.31 0.89
C HIS A 98 -12.02 9.56 0.91
N PRO A 99 -11.39 9.65 2.10
CA PRO A 99 -9.93 9.74 2.22
C PRO A 99 -9.28 8.59 1.46
N GLN A 100 -8.33 8.88 0.58
CA GLN A 100 -7.65 7.84 -0.20
C GLN A 100 -6.23 7.67 0.30
N CYS A 101 -5.89 6.44 0.65
CA CYS A 101 -4.51 6.03 0.86
C CYS A 101 -3.92 5.57 -0.48
N PRO A 102 -2.70 5.97 -0.83
CA PRO A 102 -2.01 5.40 -1.96
C PRO A 102 -1.73 3.92 -1.68
N SER A 103 -1.83 3.10 -2.72
CA SER A 103 -1.56 1.67 -2.65
C SER A 103 -0.40 1.28 -3.55
N LEU A 104 0.25 0.17 -3.21
CA LEU A 104 1.43 -0.33 -3.91
C LEU A 104 1.05 -1.50 -4.82
N SER A 105 1.29 -1.33 -6.11
CA SER A 105 1.10 -2.37 -7.12
C SER A 105 2.22 -3.41 -7.07
N SER A 106 1.86 -4.69 -7.22
CA SER A 106 2.84 -5.77 -7.40
C SER A 106 3.56 -5.73 -8.75
N GLY A 107 2.99 -5.05 -9.74
CA GLY A 107 3.59 -4.98 -11.07
C GLY A 107 2.68 -4.36 -12.12
N LEU A 108 3.30 -3.69 -13.08
CA LEU A 108 2.62 -3.09 -14.23
C LEU A 108 2.65 -4.03 -15.45
N PRO A 109 1.59 -4.08 -16.28
CA PRO A 109 0.27 -3.48 -16.08
C PRO A 109 -0.71 -4.40 -15.34
N ASN A 110 -0.38 -5.68 -15.15
CA ASN A 110 -1.35 -6.72 -14.79
C ASN A 110 -1.90 -6.62 -13.36
N PHE A 111 -1.16 -6.01 -12.43
CA PHE A 111 -1.53 -5.91 -11.01
C PHE A 111 -1.75 -4.45 -10.59
N THR A 112 -2.45 -3.68 -11.43
CA THR A 112 -2.55 -2.22 -11.27
C THR A 112 -3.89 -1.71 -10.79
N VAL A 113 -4.96 -2.47 -10.98
CA VAL A 113 -6.34 -2.00 -10.82
C VAL A 113 -7.23 -3.08 -10.19
N GLY A 114 -8.37 -2.64 -9.66
CA GLY A 114 -9.35 -3.56 -9.08
C GLY A 114 -8.79 -4.29 -7.87
N ILE A 115 -9.33 -5.49 -7.68
CA ILE A 115 -8.96 -6.39 -6.59
C ILE A 115 -7.53 -6.94 -6.74
N TRP A 116 -6.95 -6.89 -7.94
CA TRP A 116 -5.64 -7.49 -8.26
C TRP A 116 -4.43 -6.62 -7.91
N ARG A 117 -4.64 -5.39 -7.41
CA ARG A 117 -3.55 -4.46 -7.14
C ARG A 117 -2.78 -4.79 -5.87
N ASN A 118 -3.50 -5.09 -4.80
CA ASN A 118 -2.95 -5.13 -3.45
C ASN A 118 -2.64 -6.57 -3.04
N TRP A 119 -1.35 -6.89 -3.03
CA TRP A 119 -0.85 -8.16 -2.52
C TRP A 119 0.03 -7.92 -1.31
N GLY A 120 -0.32 -8.53 -0.17
CA GLY A 120 0.35 -8.32 1.11
C GLY A 120 1.82 -8.74 1.05
N ARG A 121 2.11 -9.92 0.48
CA ARG A 121 3.49 -10.40 0.31
C ARG A 121 4.35 -9.39 -0.43
N ASP A 122 3.95 -9.04 -1.64
CA ASP A 122 4.66 -8.11 -2.52
C ASP A 122 4.79 -6.73 -1.87
N THR A 123 3.73 -6.26 -1.23
CA THR A 123 3.71 -4.98 -0.53
C THR A 123 4.80 -4.92 0.53
N PHE A 124 4.85 -5.90 1.44
CA PHE A 124 5.75 -5.86 2.59
C PHE A 124 7.18 -6.30 2.29
N ILE A 125 7.41 -7.06 1.22
CA ILE A 125 8.77 -7.25 0.68
C ILE A 125 9.28 -5.92 0.09
N ALA A 126 8.45 -5.22 -0.69
CA ALA A 126 8.87 -4.02 -1.41
C ALA A 126 8.87 -2.74 -0.55
N LEU A 127 8.14 -2.70 0.56
CA LEU A 127 7.92 -1.49 1.39
C LEU A 127 9.24 -0.82 1.80
N ARG A 128 10.23 -1.60 2.24
CA ARG A 128 11.54 -1.05 2.64
C ARG A 128 12.22 -0.33 1.46
N GLY A 129 12.33 -1.01 0.33
CA GLY A 129 13.04 -0.50 -0.84
C GLY A 129 12.33 0.66 -1.51
N LEU A 130 11.01 0.54 -1.71
CA LEU A 130 10.23 1.49 -2.47
C LEU A 130 9.70 2.66 -1.64
N LEU A 131 9.55 2.53 -0.33
CA LEU A 131 8.97 3.58 0.50
C LEU A 131 9.95 4.11 1.54
N LEU A 132 10.57 3.24 2.35
CA LEU A 132 11.48 3.71 3.41
C LEU A 132 12.76 4.33 2.84
N LEU A 133 13.48 3.63 1.97
CA LEU A 133 14.73 4.16 1.39
C LEU A 133 14.50 5.42 0.53
N THR A 134 13.30 5.60 -0.01
CA THR A 134 12.93 6.78 -0.80
C THR A 134 12.36 7.92 0.04
N GLY A 135 12.08 7.72 1.33
CA GLY A 135 11.57 8.78 2.22
C GLY A 135 10.04 8.92 2.25
N ARG A 136 9.31 8.00 1.62
CA ARG A 136 7.84 7.97 1.56
C ARG A 136 7.23 7.30 2.81
N TYR A 137 7.57 7.87 3.97
CA TYR A 137 7.23 7.30 5.26
C TYR A 137 5.73 7.32 5.54
N VAL A 138 5.03 8.36 5.10
CA VAL A 138 3.59 8.50 5.30
C VAL A 138 2.83 7.39 4.58
N GLU A 139 3.20 7.09 3.34
CA GLU A 139 2.60 6.01 2.56
C GLU A 139 2.92 4.63 3.17
N ALA A 140 4.16 4.42 3.64
CA ALA A 140 4.53 3.19 4.33
C ALA A 140 3.68 2.97 5.59
N ARG A 141 3.48 4.02 6.39
CA ARG A 141 2.62 4.02 7.58
C ARG A 141 1.19 3.63 7.22
N TYR A 142 0.61 4.25 6.19
CA TYR A 142 -0.75 3.94 5.76
C TYR A 142 -0.93 2.49 5.33
N LEU A 143 0.03 1.92 4.59
CA LEU A 143 0.01 0.51 4.22
C LEU A 143 0.08 -0.42 5.44
N ILE A 144 1.00 -0.16 6.36
CA ILE A 144 1.14 -0.93 7.61
C ILE A 144 -0.19 -0.98 8.36
N LEU A 145 -0.79 0.19 8.59
CA LEU A 145 -2.04 0.31 9.33
C LEU A 145 -3.22 -0.32 8.57
N ALA A 146 -3.34 -0.06 7.26
CA ALA A 146 -4.43 -0.59 6.43
C ALA A 146 -4.47 -2.12 6.42
N TYR A 147 -3.33 -2.79 6.29
CA TYR A 147 -3.28 -4.25 6.37
C TYR A 147 -3.53 -4.75 7.79
N GLY A 148 -3.06 -4.04 8.82
CA GLY A 148 -3.32 -4.37 10.22
C GLY A 148 -4.82 -4.38 10.57
N GLN A 149 -5.62 -3.55 9.91
CA GLN A 149 -7.09 -3.55 10.09
C GLN A 149 -7.72 -4.91 9.75
N CYS A 150 -7.07 -5.65 8.85
CA CYS A 150 -7.47 -6.96 8.37
C CYS A 150 -6.70 -8.10 9.06
N LEU A 151 -6.07 -7.91 10.22
CA LEU A 151 -5.49 -9.06 10.93
C LEU A 151 -6.61 -10.05 11.30
N ARG A 152 -6.50 -11.32 10.89
CA ARG A 152 -7.39 -12.43 11.31
C ARG A 152 -6.61 -13.73 11.40
N HIS A 153 -7.00 -14.59 12.33
CA HIS A 153 -6.31 -15.85 12.62
C HIS A 153 -4.81 -15.62 12.89
N GLY A 154 -4.45 -14.48 13.50
CA GLY A 154 -3.05 -14.06 13.66
C GLY A 154 -2.29 -13.76 12.36
N LEU A 155 -2.94 -13.74 11.20
CA LEU A 155 -2.34 -13.56 9.88
C LEU A 155 -2.75 -12.23 9.24
N ILE A 156 -1.86 -11.71 8.38
CA ILE A 156 -2.15 -10.60 7.46
C ILE A 156 -2.52 -11.18 6.10
N PRO A 157 -3.56 -10.67 5.41
CA PRO A 157 -4.02 -11.25 4.16
C PRO A 157 -2.99 -11.08 3.05
N ASN A 158 -2.88 -12.10 2.19
CA ASN A 158 -2.07 -12.01 0.97
C ASN A 158 -2.77 -11.17 -0.10
N PHE A 159 -4.09 -11.23 -0.15
CA PHE A 159 -4.90 -10.52 -1.12
C PHE A 159 -5.80 -9.55 -0.38
N LEU A 160 -5.82 -8.28 -0.78
CA LEU A 160 -6.56 -7.22 -0.09
C LEU A 160 -7.42 -6.40 -1.07
N GLY A 161 -8.63 -6.89 -1.35
CA GLY A 161 -9.68 -6.11 -2.01
C GLY A 161 -10.41 -5.25 -0.98
N ASP A 162 -9.89 -4.03 -0.74
CA ASP A 162 -10.38 -2.96 0.14
C ASP A 162 -10.70 -3.29 1.62
N GLY A 163 -10.44 -4.53 2.03
CA GLY A 163 -10.73 -5.07 3.37
C GLY A 163 -11.98 -5.96 3.41
N SER A 164 -12.93 -5.76 2.48
CA SER A 164 -14.12 -6.61 2.38
C SER A 164 -13.79 -7.97 1.76
N ILE A 165 -12.86 -8.01 0.79
CA ILE A 165 -12.44 -9.23 0.11
C ILE A 165 -10.97 -9.48 0.45
N ALA A 166 -10.72 -10.25 1.51
CA ALA A 166 -9.38 -10.57 1.98
C ALA A 166 -9.17 -12.09 2.07
N ARG A 167 -8.03 -12.56 1.53
CA ARG A 167 -7.66 -14.00 1.54
C ARG A 167 -6.43 -14.27 2.41
N TYR A 168 -6.53 -15.29 3.26
CA TYR A 168 -5.56 -15.63 4.32
C TYR A 168 -4.88 -16.96 4.02
N ASN A 169 -4.43 -17.12 2.78
CA ASN A 169 -3.78 -18.33 2.28
C ASN A 169 -2.24 -18.26 2.33
N ALA A 170 -1.69 -17.23 2.99
CA ALA A 170 -0.25 -17.00 3.04
C ALA A 170 0.25 -16.89 4.48
N ARG A 171 1.19 -17.77 4.81
CA ARG A 171 1.80 -17.86 6.15
C ARG A 171 2.96 -16.91 6.34
N ASP A 172 3.53 -16.40 5.25
CA ASP A 172 4.73 -15.57 5.24
C ASP A 172 4.45 -14.07 5.38
N VAL A 173 3.26 -13.62 4.96
CA VAL A 173 2.92 -12.18 4.90
C VAL A 173 2.98 -11.52 6.26
N ILE A 174 2.52 -12.19 7.32
CA ILE A 174 2.59 -11.66 8.69
C ILE A 174 4.04 -11.33 9.10
N TRP A 175 5.00 -12.17 8.73
CA TRP A 175 6.40 -11.97 9.07
C TRP A 175 7.03 -10.83 8.28
N TRP A 176 6.68 -10.69 7.00
CA TRP A 176 7.08 -9.53 6.20
C TRP A 176 6.47 -8.22 6.72
N TRP A 177 5.22 -8.27 7.19
CA TRP A 177 4.55 -7.13 7.82
C TRP A 177 5.24 -6.72 9.13
N LEU A 178 5.53 -7.67 10.01
CA LEU A 178 6.27 -7.43 11.25
C LEU A 178 7.69 -6.90 10.98
N TYR A 179 8.39 -7.48 10.00
CA TYR A 179 9.69 -7.00 9.55
C TYR A 179 9.61 -5.56 9.03
N SER A 180 8.59 -5.24 8.23
CA SER A 180 8.36 -3.88 7.72
C SER A 180 8.12 -2.86 8.83
N ILE A 181 7.37 -3.23 9.87
CA ILE A 181 7.18 -2.37 11.05
C ILE A 181 8.52 -2.17 11.77
N SER A 182 9.28 -3.24 11.96
CA SER A 182 10.60 -3.18 12.57
C SER A 182 11.53 -2.24 11.80
N GLU A 183 11.59 -2.34 10.48
CA GLU A 183 12.38 -1.45 9.63
C GLU A 183 11.86 -0.01 9.65
N TYR A 184 10.53 0.19 9.68
CA TYR A 184 9.92 1.51 9.83
C TYR A 184 10.39 2.18 11.13
N THR A 185 10.30 1.48 12.27
CA THR A 185 10.68 2.04 13.57
C THR A 185 12.16 2.41 13.66
N ARG A 186 13.04 1.70 12.95
CA ARG A 186 14.48 1.99 12.88
C ARG A 186 14.83 3.12 11.91
N THR A 187 14.12 3.22 10.80
CA THR A 187 14.49 4.12 9.68
C THR A 187 13.84 5.49 9.81
N VAL A 188 12.59 5.55 10.25
CA VAL A 188 11.81 6.79 10.28
C VAL A 188 12.14 7.59 11.55
N PRO A 189 12.37 8.91 11.46
CA PRO A 189 12.53 9.76 12.63
C PRO A 189 11.32 9.64 13.56
N GLN A 190 11.56 9.33 14.84
CA GLN A 190 10.49 9.00 15.82
C GLN A 190 9.57 7.86 15.35
N GLY A 191 10.06 6.94 14.52
CA GLY A 191 9.27 5.88 13.90
C GLY A 191 8.59 4.94 14.89
N HIS A 192 9.14 4.78 16.10
CA HIS A 192 8.54 4.01 17.19
C HIS A 192 7.15 4.51 17.62
N LEU A 193 6.79 5.76 17.32
CA LEU A 193 5.45 6.30 17.60
C LEU A 193 4.34 5.58 16.82
N ILE A 194 4.67 4.96 15.67
CA ILE A 194 3.69 4.16 14.89
C ILE A 194 3.06 3.04 15.74
N LEU A 195 3.78 2.52 16.74
CA LEU A 195 3.25 1.47 17.61
C LEU A 195 2.01 1.91 18.38
N LYS A 196 1.91 3.22 18.68
CA LYS A 196 0.76 3.82 19.37
C LYS A 196 -0.33 4.31 18.41
N ASP A 197 -0.11 4.24 17.09
CA ASP A 197 -1.15 4.60 16.14
C ASP A 197 -2.31 3.63 16.22
N VAL A 198 -3.51 4.17 16.05
CA VAL A 198 -4.74 3.40 16.06
C VAL A 198 -4.96 2.69 14.72
N VAL A 199 -5.37 1.43 14.83
CA VAL A 199 -5.79 0.56 13.74
C VAL A 199 -7.28 0.28 13.95
N ALA A 200 -8.11 0.66 12.99
CA ALA A 200 -9.53 0.34 13.01
C ALA A 200 -9.73 -1.14 12.68
N ARG A 201 -10.13 -1.97 13.66
CA ARG A 201 -10.35 -3.39 13.39
C ARG A 201 -11.59 -3.59 12.54
N LEU A 202 -11.39 -3.95 11.27
CA LEU A 202 -12.46 -4.36 10.38
C LEU A 202 -13.08 -5.69 10.83
N TYR A 203 -12.27 -6.56 11.42
CA TYR A 203 -12.72 -7.83 11.97
C TYR A 203 -12.23 -7.96 13.41
N PRO A 204 -13.03 -7.53 14.41
CA PRO A 204 -12.64 -7.59 15.81
C PRO A 204 -12.37 -9.01 16.33
N THR A 205 -12.98 -10.03 15.72
CA THR A 205 -12.68 -11.43 15.99
C THR A 205 -12.54 -12.19 14.67
N ASP A 206 -11.95 -13.40 14.74
CA ASP A 206 -11.69 -14.26 13.58
C ASP A 206 -12.96 -14.56 12.75
N ASP A 207 -14.11 -14.69 13.43
CA ASP A 207 -15.40 -15.04 12.83
C ASP A 207 -16.35 -13.85 12.67
N SER A 208 -15.94 -12.63 13.04
CA SER A 208 -16.84 -11.48 12.98
C SER A 208 -17.20 -11.09 11.55
N GLU A 209 -18.33 -10.42 11.40
CA GLU A 209 -18.61 -9.64 10.19
C GLU A 209 -17.75 -8.39 10.12
N MET A 210 -17.58 -7.86 8.91
CA MET A 210 -16.84 -6.61 8.70
C MET A 210 -17.53 -5.45 9.42
N GLN A 211 -16.80 -4.73 10.26
CA GLN A 211 -17.29 -3.58 11.01
C GLN A 211 -17.02 -2.27 10.28
N PRO A 212 -17.86 -1.23 10.48
CA PRO A 212 -17.60 0.09 9.95
C PRO A 212 -16.40 0.75 10.62
N VAL A 213 -15.69 1.60 9.87
CA VAL A 213 -14.56 2.40 10.37
C VAL A 213 -15.09 3.65 11.08
N ASP A 214 -15.68 3.47 12.26
CA ASP A 214 -16.30 4.53 13.08
C ASP A 214 -15.53 4.83 14.38
N GLY A 215 -14.41 4.14 14.61
CA GLY A 215 -13.55 4.29 15.77
C GLY A 215 -13.94 3.44 16.98
N LYS A 216 -15.05 2.68 16.94
CA LYS A 216 -15.47 1.82 18.07
C LYS A 216 -14.52 0.65 18.34
N HIS A 217 -13.91 0.13 17.28
CA HIS A 217 -12.98 -1.00 17.34
C HIS A 217 -11.54 -0.58 17.06
N ASP A 218 -11.20 0.67 17.38
CA ASP A 218 -9.82 1.14 17.29
C ASP A 218 -8.97 0.47 18.37
N GLN A 219 -7.81 -0.03 17.94
CA GLN A 219 -6.81 -0.61 18.82
C GLN A 219 -5.43 -0.08 18.42
N PRO A 220 -4.52 0.16 19.37
CA PRO A 220 -3.17 0.58 19.04
C PRO A 220 -2.43 -0.55 18.30
N LEU A 221 -1.55 -0.18 17.35
CA LEU A 221 -0.82 -1.13 16.52
C LEU A 221 -0.03 -2.17 17.34
N TYR A 222 0.51 -1.80 18.50
CA TYR A 222 1.22 -2.75 19.36
C TYR A 222 0.32 -3.90 19.87
N GLU A 223 -0.98 -3.67 20.08
CA GLU A 223 -1.92 -4.75 20.46
C GLU A 223 -2.14 -5.72 19.29
N ILE A 224 -2.19 -5.20 18.06
CA ILE A 224 -2.34 -6.02 16.83
C ILE A 224 -1.11 -6.90 16.63
N ILE A 225 0.07 -6.34 16.86
CA ILE A 225 1.34 -7.09 16.84
C ILE A 225 1.31 -8.18 17.91
N GLN A 226 0.93 -7.84 19.15
CA GLN A 226 0.86 -8.80 20.24
C GLN A 226 -0.13 -9.94 19.94
N GLU A 227 -1.33 -9.61 19.46
CA GLU A 227 -2.36 -10.58 19.04
C GLU A 227 -1.78 -11.56 18.01
N SER A 228 -1.11 -11.03 16.98
CA SER A 228 -0.54 -11.86 15.91
C SER A 228 0.50 -12.86 16.43
N LEU A 229 1.34 -12.45 17.38
CA LEU A 229 2.39 -13.29 17.96
C LEU A 229 1.80 -14.36 18.89
N VAL A 230 0.89 -13.96 19.79
CA VAL A 230 0.22 -14.88 20.72
C VAL A 230 -0.52 -15.97 19.96
N LYS A 231 -1.28 -15.59 18.93
CA LYS A 231 -2.03 -16.52 18.08
C LYS A 231 -1.15 -17.59 17.42
N HIS A 232 0.10 -17.28 17.05
CA HIS A 232 1.03 -18.27 16.52
C HIS A 232 1.57 -19.23 17.59
N VAL A 233 1.78 -18.74 18.82
CA VAL A 233 2.17 -19.57 19.97
C VAL A 233 1.04 -20.53 20.37
N GLU A 234 -0.22 -20.08 20.29
CA GLU A 234 -1.41 -20.86 20.64
C GLU A 234 -1.79 -21.93 19.59
N CYS A 235 -1.04 -22.05 18.50
CA CYS A 235 -1.34 -22.91 17.34
C CYS A 235 -2.67 -22.55 16.66
N LEU A 236 -2.55 -21.88 15.52
CA LEU A 236 -3.63 -21.53 14.61
C LEU A 236 -4.20 -22.79 13.94
N SER A 237 -5.51 -22.93 13.99
CA SER A 237 -6.25 -23.95 13.22
C SER A 237 -7.55 -23.36 12.70
N PHE A 238 -7.65 -23.15 11.38
CA PHE A 238 -8.84 -22.58 10.77
C PHE A 238 -9.07 -23.09 9.35
N ARG A 239 -10.30 -22.96 8.86
CA ARG A 239 -10.66 -23.18 7.46
C ARG A 239 -10.88 -21.83 6.78
N GLU A 240 -10.34 -21.61 5.58
CA GLU A 240 -10.53 -20.36 4.84
C GLU A 240 -12.03 -20.03 4.71
N ARG A 241 -12.41 -18.79 5.03
CA ARG A 241 -13.79 -18.31 4.86
C ARG A 241 -14.18 -18.41 3.39
N ASN A 242 -15.38 -18.93 3.12
CA ASN A 242 -15.92 -19.18 1.78
C ASN A 242 -15.15 -20.25 0.98
N ALA A 243 -14.49 -21.20 1.66
CA ALA A 243 -13.81 -22.33 1.04
C ALA A 243 -14.65 -23.03 -0.05
N GLY A 244 -14.02 -23.27 -1.19
CA GLY A 244 -14.65 -23.86 -2.38
C GLY A 244 -14.24 -23.14 -3.66
N THR A 245 -14.83 -23.57 -4.78
CA THR A 245 -14.47 -23.12 -6.13
C THR A 245 -14.70 -21.62 -6.40
N GLN A 246 -15.43 -20.94 -5.52
CA GLN A 246 -15.68 -19.49 -5.63
C GLN A 246 -14.43 -18.65 -5.30
N ILE A 247 -13.54 -19.15 -4.42
CA ILE A 247 -12.33 -18.43 -4.02
C ILE A 247 -11.05 -19.06 -4.59
N ASP A 248 -11.11 -20.34 -4.98
CA ASP A 248 -10.01 -21.07 -5.61
C ASP A 248 -10.57 -22.28 -6.37
N ASP A 249 -10.44 -22.28 -7.70
CA ASP A 249 -11.03 -23.29 -8.60
C ASP A 249 -10.17 -24.56 -8.74
N VAL A 250 -8.94 -24.54 -8.24
CA VAL A 250 -7.97 -25.64 -8.36
C VAL A 250 -7.59 -26.26 -7.01
N MET A 251 -7.80 -25.56 -5.90
CA MET A 251 -7.48 -26.07 -4.57
C MET A 251 -8.41 -27.23 -4.17
N ASN A 252 -7.81 -28.31 -3.66
CA ASN A 252 -8.56 -29.42 -3.09
C ASN A 252 -9.23 -29.01 -1.76
N ASP A 253 -10.27 -29.74 -1.34
CA ASP A 253 -11.05 -29.39 -0.14
C ASP A 253 -10.19 -29.30 1.14
N HIS A 254 -9.18 -30.17 1.25
CA HIS A 254 -8.25 -30.17 2.37
C HIS A 254 -7.33 -28.94 2.40
N GLY A 255 -6.99 -28.37 1.25
CA GLY A 255 -6.08 -27.23 1.13
C GLY A 255 -6.60 -25.95 1.76
N PHE A 256 -7.92 -25.83 1.95
CA PHE A 256 -8.52 -24.70 2.65
C PHE A 256 -8.33 -24.77 4.18
N ASN A 257 -7.91 -25.91 4.73
CA ASN A 257 -7.68 -26.07 6.16
C ASN A 257 -6.21 -25.75 6.49
N ASN A 258 -6.01 -24.73 7.32
CA ASN A 258 -4.69 -24.23 7.70
C ASN A 258 -4.39 -24.60 9.15
N HIS A 259 -3.18 -25.12 9.38
CA HIS A 259 -2.66 -25.42 10.70
C HIS A 259 -1.24 -24.85 10.82
N ILE A 260 -1.02 -23.93 11.76
CA ILE A 260 0.23 -23.17 11.92
C ILE A 260 0.52 -23.05 13.40
N GLY A 261 1.71 -23.44 13.84
CA GLY A 261 2.08 -23.35 15.24
C GLY A 261 3.58 -23.41 15.42
N ILE A 262 4.01 -23.37 16.68
CA ILE A 262 5.41 -23.45 17.07
C ILE A 262 5.65 -24.84 17.64
N GLN A 263 6.72 -25.50 17.18
CA GLN A 263 7.20 -26.73 17.80
C GLN A 263 7.92 -26.37 19.10
N SER A 264 7.41 -26.78 20.26
CA SER A 264 7.93 -26.33 21.57
C SER A 264 9.38 -26.74 21.87
N GLU A 265 9.94 -27.64 21.07
CA GLU A 265 11.29 -28.21 21.24
C GLU A 265 12.40 -27.44 20.49
N THR A 266 12.05 -26.53 19.56
CA THR A 266 13.00 -25.82 18.67
C THR A 266 12.59 -24.36 18.48
#